data_AF-A0A4Y2MJE2-F1
#
_entry.id   AF-A0A4Y2MJE2-F1
#
_cell.length_a   1.000
_cell.length_b   1.000
_cell.length_c   1.000
_cell.angle_alpha   90.00
_cell.angle_beta   90.00
_cell.angle_gamma   90.00
#
_symmetry.space_group_name_H-M   'P 1'
#
loop_
_entity.id
_entity.type
_entity.pdbx_description
1 polymer ?
#
loop_
_entity_poly.entity_id
_entity_poly.type
_entity_poly.pdbx_seq_one_letter_code
_entity_poly.pdbx_strand_id
1 'polypeptide(L)'
;MPLTKDERVDIILLAGSGTIRHEARIFNVTHRIQITHDTVAKPIMNFKDSLAYASKSGRIKTATDEGTSTQVPAAMGIGPTKGSQRLSGEMGISQSSAMNNLRAN
;
A
#
# COMPACT_ATOMS: atom_id res chain seq x y z
N MET A 1 17.45 -9.57 18.29
CA MET A 1 16.02 -9.41 18.60
C MET A 1 15.36 -8.72 17.41
N PRO A 2 14.25 -9.25 16.85
CA PRO A 2 13.51 -8.57 15.80
C PRO A 2 12.71 -7.39 16.37
N LEU A 3 12.72 -6.25 15.68
CA LEU A 3 11.91 -5.09 16.04
C LEU A 3 10.41 -5.41 15.84
N THR A 4 9.62 -5.06 16.85
CA THR A 4 8.15 -5.02 16.83
C THR A 4 7.66 -3.97 15.82
N LYS A 5 6.36 -3.99 15.53
CA LYS A 5 5.75 -3.01 14.61
C LYS A 5 5.85 -1.59 15.19
N ASP A 6 5.57 -1.43 16.48
CA ASP A 6 5.56 -0.13 17.15
C ASP A 6 6.96 0.48 17.21
N GLU A 7 7.98 -0.31 17.51
CA GLU A 7 9.38 0.15 17.48
C GLU A 7 9.81 0.62 16.09
N ARG A 8 9.37 -0.05 15.01
CA ARG A 8 9.67 0.38 13.64
C ARG A 8 8.98 1.70 13.29
N VAL A 9 7.74 1.89 13.73
CA VAL A 9 7.00 3.13 13.53
C VAL A 9 7.71 4.27 14.25
N ASP A 10 8.10 4.07 15.51
CA ASP A 10 8.80 5.08 16.28
C ASP A 10 10.16 5.45 15.68
N ILE A 11 10.93 4.47 15.18
CA ILE A 11 12.16 4.73 14.42
C ILE A 11 11.90 5.60 13.18
N ILE A 12 10.81 5.35 12.44
CA ILE A 12 10.46 6.14 11.25
C ILE A 12 10.02 7.55 11.64
N LEU A 13 9.31 7.73 12.75
CA LEU A 13 8.92 9.05 13.25
C LEU A 13 10.14 9.87 13.69
N LEU A 14 11.15 9.21 14.24
CA LEU A 14 12.41 9.83 14.62
C LEU A 14 13.27 10.20 13.40
N ALA A 15 13.10 9.45 12.30
CA ALA A 15 13.79 9.60 11.03
C ALA A 15 13.45 10.91 10.33
N GLY A 16 14.30 11.91 10.52
CA GLY A 16 14.06 13.27 10.01
C GLY A 16 14.66 14.37 10.89
N SER A 17 15.06 14.02 12.11
CA SER A 17 15.66 14.95 13.07
C SER A 17 17.20 14.98 13.05
N GLY A 18 17.87 13.99 12.44
CA GLY A 18 19.33 13.97 12.43
C GLY A 18 19.99 12.83 11.63
N THR A 19 21.13 12.34 12.14
CA THR A 19 21.85 11.21 11.56
C THR A 19 21.36 9.88 12.16
N ILE A 20 21.48 8.77 11.43
CA ILE A 20 21.12 7.42 11.92
C ILE A 20 21.76 7.10 13.29
N ARG A 21 23.00 7.58 13.53
CA ARG A 21 23.68 7.41 14.83
C ARG A 21 23.00 8.21 15.95
N HIS A 22 22.54 9.42 15.64
CA HIS A 22 21.83 10.27 16.59
C HIS A 22 20.46 9.67 16.93
N GLU A 23 19.74 9.22 15.91
CA GLU A 23 18.42 8.59 16.05
C GLU A 23 18.53 7.27 16.84
N ALA A 24 19.54 6.44 16.58
CA ALA A 24 19.79 5.24 17.39
C ALA A 24 20.06 5.55 18.86
N ARG A 25 20.76 6.66 19.17
CA ARG A 25 21.00 7.07 20.56
C ARG A 25 19.71 7.51 21.24
N ILE A 26 18.91 8.34 20.59
CA ILE A 26 17.63 8.80 21.14
C ILE A 26 16.71 7.60 21.37
N PHE A 27 16.58 6.71 20.39
CA PHE A 27 15.75 5.51 20.51
C PHE A 27 16.19 4.62 21.67
N ASN A 28 17.50 4.35 21.80
CA ASN A 28 18.03 3.54 22.90
C ASN A 28 17.77 4.15 24.28
N VAL A 29 17.88 5.49 24.40
CA VAL A 29 17.58 6.21 25.65
C VAL A 29 16.09 6.15 25.97
N THR A 30 15.22 6.41 24.99
CA THR A 30 13.76 6.43 25.17
C THR A 30 13.20 5.08 25.53
N HIS A 31 13.59 4.02 24.81
CA HIS A 31 13.04 2.67 24.99
C HIS A 31 13.80 1.82 25.99
N ARG A 32 14.95 2.30 26.48
CA ARG A 32 15.88 1.53 27.34
C ARG A 32 16.33 0.21 26.68
N ILE A 33 16.48 0.23 25.36
CA ILE A 33 16.94 -0.91 24.54
C ILE A 33 18.34 -0.57 24.01
N GLN A 34 19.13 -1.59 23.65
CA GLN A 34 20.39 -1.42 22.95
C GLN A 34 20.29 -1.96 21.52
N ILE A 35 19.84 -1.12 20.59
CA ILE A 35 19.86 -1.41 19.16
C ILE A 35 21.03 -0.71 18.46
N THR A 36 21.55 -1.35 17.40
CA THR A 36 22.65 -0.82 16.60
C THR A 36 22.15 0.17 15.55
N HIS A 37 23.05 1.01 15.05
CA HIS A 37 22.74 1.92 13.94
C HIS A 37 22.27 1.19 12.67
N ASP A 38 22.78 -0.02 12.39
CA ASP A 38 22.31 -0.84 11.26
C ASP A 38 20.84 -1.26 11.41
N THR A 39 20.43 -1.53 12.65
CA THR A 39 19.06 -1.91 12.99
C THR A 39 18.08 -0.75 12.76
N VAL A 40 18.55 0.48 12.96
CA VAL A 40 17.81 1.72 12.68
C VAL A 40 17.84 2.08 11.20
N ALA A 41 18.97 1.89 10.52
CA ALA A 41 19.15 2.26 9.11
C ALA A 41 18.17 1.53 8.18
N LYS A 42 17.96 0.24 8.42
CA LYS A 42 17.16 -0.63 7.56
C LYS A 42 15.69 -0.19 7.42
N PRO A 43 14.91 0.04 8.49
CA PRO A 43 13.54 0.54 8.37
C PRO A 43 13.47 1.93 7.73
N ILE A 44 14.43 2.83 7.99
CA ILE A 44 14.48 4.17 7.40
C ILE A 44 14.68 4.11 5.89
N MET A 45 15.64 3.29 5.43
CA MET A 45 15.94 3.14 4.01
C MET A 45 14.75 2.52 3.26
N ASN A 46 14.16 1.46 3.81
CA ASN A 46 12.97 0.82 3.24
C ASN A 46 11.78 1.78 3.13
N PHE A 47 11.58 2.66 4.11
CA PHE A 47 10.54 3.67 4.07
C PHE A 47 10.80 4.69 2.95
N LYS A 48 12.03 5.18 2.79
CA LYS A 48 12.41 6.09 1.70
C LYS A 48 12.20 5.45 0.31
N ASP A 49 12.55 4.18 0.18
CA ASP A 49 12.34 3.43 -1.07
C ASP A 49 10.84 3.27 -1.38
N SER A 50 10.02 3.02 -0.35
CA SER A 50 8.56 2.97 -0.48
C SER A 50 7.97 4.31 -0.90
N LEU A 51 8.45 5.42 -0.34
CA LEU A 51 8.02 6.76 -0.75
C LEU A 51 8.38 7.03 -2.22
N ALA A 52 9.61 6.69 -2.62
CA ALA A 52 10.05 6.84 -4.00
C ALA A 52 9.22 5.98 -4.98
N TYR A 53 8.83 4.77 -4.57
CA TYR A 53 7.93 3.92 -5.35
C TYR A 53 6.53 4.51 -5.46
N ALA A 54 5.95 5.01 -4.36
CA ALA A 54 4.63 5.66 -4.36
C ALA A 54 4.61 6.89 -5.28
N SER A 55 5.66 7.73 -5.25
CA SER A 55 5.79 8.89 -6.14
C SER A 55 5.94 8.50 -7.61
N LYS A 56 6.62 7.40 -7.92
CA LYS A 56 6.74 6.87 -9.29
C LYS A 56 5.45 6.21 -9.76
N SER A 57 4.66 5.65 -8.85
CA SER A 57 3.40 4.97 -9.13
C SER A 57 2.25 5.96 -9.38
N GLY A 58 2.48 7.03 -10.15
CA GLY A 58 1.48 8.00 -10.63
C GLY A 58 0.33 7.40 -11.46
N ARG A 59 0.06 6.10 -11.35
CA ARG A 59 -1.18 5.46 -11.74
C ARG A 59 -2.28 5.91 -10.78
N ILE A 60 -2.80 7.10 -11.04
CA ILE A 60 -4.17 7.46 -10.69
C ILE A 60 -5.03 6.37 -11.34
N LYS A 61 -5.52 5.41 -10.53
CA LYS A 61 -6.71 4.66 -10.94
C LYS A 61 -7.80 5.72 -11.01
N THR A 62 -8.23 6.08 -12.22
CA THR A 62 -9.49 6.80 -12.40
C THR A 62 -10.49 6.05 -11.54
N ALA A 63 -10.99 6.72 -10.50
CA ALA A 63 -11.95 6.13 -9.59
C ALA A 63 -13.09 5.62 -10.45
N THR A 64 -13.12 4.30 -10.65
CA THR A 64 -14.32 3.66 -11.14
C THR A 64 -15.22 3.77 -9.94
N ASP A 65 -16.28 4.55 -10.08
CA ASP A 65 -17.34 4.74 -9.09
C ASP A 65 -17.55 3.46 -8.27
N GLU A 66 -17.59 3.61 -6.94
CA GLU A 66 -17.73 2.50 -5.99
C GLU A 66 -19.01 1.68 -6.28
N GLY A 67 -20.01 2.33 -6.89
CA GLY A 67 -21.19 1.70 -7.45
C GLY A 67 -20.89 0.67 -8.55
N THR A 68 -19.90 0.90 -9.41
CA THR A 68 -19.57 -0.02 -10.52
C THR A 68 -18.90 -1.30 -10.01
N SER A 69 -18.02 -1.23 -8.99
CA SER A 69 -17.38 -2.43 -8.44
C SER A 69 -18.37 -3.39 -7.77
N THR A 70 -19.49 -2.87 -7.26
CA THR A 70 -20.56 -3.64 -6.62
C THR A 70 -21.60 -4.14 -7.64
N GLN A 71 -21.81 -3.39 -8.72
CA GLN A 71 -22.73 -3.77 -9.80
C GLN A 71 -22.19 -4.89 -10.70
N VAL A 72 -20.87 -4.98 -10.94
CA VAL A 72 -20.27 -6.03 -11.80
C VAL A 72 -20.60 -7.45 -11.27
N PRO A 73 -20.39 -7.77 -9.97
CA PRO A 73 -20.75 -9.08 -9.42
C PRO A 73 -22.27 -9.29 -9.35
N ALA A 74 -23.04 -8.26 -9.00
CA ALA A 74 -24.50 -8.36 -8.93
C ALA A 74 -25.12 -8.68 -10.29
N ALA A 75 -24.63 -8.06 -11.37
CA ALA A 75 -25.06 -8.33 -12.74
C ALA A 75 -24.71 -9.76 -13.22
N MET A 76 -23.61 -10.33 -12.72
CA MET A 76 -23.25 -11.75 -12.95
C MET A 76 -24.11 -12.71 -12.13
N GLY A 77 -24.54 -12.33 -10.92
CA GLY A 77 -25.47 -13.10 -10.09
C GLY A 77 -26.85 -13.27 -10.73
N ILE A 78 -27.26 -12.32 -11.59
CA ILE A 78 -28.53 -12.37 -12.35
C ILE A 78 -28.40 -13.28 -13.59
N GLY A 79 -27.20 -13.68 -14.01
CA GLY A 79 -27.03 -14.65 -15.08
C GLY A 79 -25.55 -14.91 -15.42
N PRO A 80 -25.04 -16.15 -15.25
CA PRO A 80 -23.63 -16.47 -15.51
C PRO A 80 -23.21 -16.40 -16.99
N THR A 81 -24.13 -16.08 -17.91
CA THR A 81 -23.90 -16.04 -19.36
C THR A 81 -23.51 -14.65 -19.89
N LYS A 82 -23.49 -13.60 -19.05
CA LYS A 82 -23.09 -12.25 -19.49
C LYS A 82 -21.56 -12.18 -19.62
N GLY A 83 -21.06 -12.33 -20.85
CA GLY A 83 -19.63 -12.18 -21.16
C GLY A 83 -19.09 -10.76 -20.89
N SER A 84 -17.78 -10.67 -20.65
CA SER A 84 -17.04 -9.43 -20.33
C SER A 84 -17.27 -8.28 -21.33
N GLN A 85 -17.53 -8.60 -22.60
CA GLN A 85 -17.83 -7.62 -23.64
C GLN A 85 -19.15 -6.89 -23.43
N ARG A 86 -20.18 -7.59 -22.97
CA ARG A 86 -21.50 -6.98 -22.70
C ARG A 86 -21.47 -6.14 -21.43
N LEU A 87 -20.79 -6.63 -20.39
CA LEU A 87 -20.57 -5.93 -19.13
C LEU A 87 -19.75 -4.63 -19.33
N SER A 88 -18.71 -4.68 -20.16
CA SER A 88 -17.91 -3.52 -20.54
C SER A 88 -18.76 -2.42 -21.19
N GLY A 89 -19.66 -2.78 -22.12
CA GLY A 89 -20.58 -1.83 -22.75
C GLY A 89 -21.66 -1.30 -21.81
N GLU A 90 -22.22 -2.15 -20.94
CA GLU A 90 -23.27 -1.78 -19.98
C GLU A 90 -22.75 -0.81 -18.89
N MET A 91 -21.49 -0.97 -18.48
CA MET A 91 -20.90 -0.18 -17.39
C MET A 91 -19.95 0.93 -17.87
N GLY A 92 -19.77 1.10 -19.18
CA GLY A 92 -18.91 2.14 -19.75
C GLY A 92 -17.43 2.00 -19.38
N ILE A 93 -16.96 0.80 -19.03
CA ILE A 93 -15.58 0.52 -18.63
C ILE A 93 -14.92 -0.44 -19.61
N SER A 94 -13.58 -0.44 -19.69
CA SER A 94 -12.87 -1.39 -20.58
C SER A 94 -13.09 -2.84 -20.16
N GLN A 95 -13.06 -3.77 -21.14
CA GLN A 95 -13.13 -5.21 -20.87
C GLN A 95 -12.07 -5.68 -19.87
N SER A 96 -10.85 -5.15 -19.96
CA SER A 96 -9.77 -5.47 -19.02
C SER A 96 -10.09 -4.99 -17.60
N SER A 97 -10.69 -3.81 -17.43
CA SER A 97 -11.17 -3.36 -16.12
C SER A 97 -12.30 -4.25 -15.58
N ALA A 98 -13.27 -4.61 -16.42
CA ALA A 98 -14.35 -5.51 -16.03
C ALA A 98 -13.81 -6.87 -15.55
N MET A 99 -12.83 -7.46 -16.26
CA MET A 99 -12.19 -8.71 -15.85
C MET A 99 -11.35 -8.57 -14.57
N ASN A 100 -10.62 -7.47 -14.40
CA ASN A 100 -9.84 -7.26 -13.19
C ASN A 100 -10.73 -7.11 -11.95
N ASN A 101 -11.89 -6.46 -12.07
CA ASN A 101 -12.86 -6.36 -10.98
C ASN A 101 -13.46 -7.73 -10.60
N LEU A 102 -13.73 -8.60 -11.59
CA LEU A 102 -14.18 -9.97 -11.33
C LEU A 102 -13.12 -10.83 -10.63
N ARG A 103 -11.82 -10.57 -10.86
CA ARG A 103 -10.72 -11.29 -10.21
C ARG A 103 -10.41 -10.78 -8.80
N ALA A 104 -10.85 -9.57 -8.47
CA ALA A 104 -10.53 -8.90 -7.22
C ALA A 104 -11.55 -9.20 -6.10
N ASN A 105 -12.62 -9.93 -6.41
CA ASN A 105 -13.69 -10.29 -5.49
C ASN A 105 -13.75 -11.80 -5.29
#